data_AF-A0AAN7NYD5-F1
#
_entry.id   AF-A0AAN7NYD5-F1
#
_cell.length_a   1.000
_cell.length_b   1.000
_cell.length_c   1.000
_cell.angle_alpha   90.00
_cell.angle_beta   90.00
_cell.angle_gamma   90.00
#
_symmetry.space_group_name_H-M   'P 1'
#
loop_
_entity.id
_entity.type
_entity.pdbx_description
1 polymer ?
#
loop_
_entity_poly.entity_id
_entity_poly.type
_entity_poly.pdbx_seq_one_letter_code
_entity_poly.pdbx_strand_id
1 'polypeptide(L)'
;MVVRSSFCKDGCYADLEHDVSNNPNGNTVAIITSEDNILVSTIFGIDDHIQKTHGDLEGVKVESLPDLKSIDSIESIKSLESIKSSDANANLDEEHEKWYSVTLQVLVPFMIAGFGTIGAGLVLGNIEKEEVFNKVDSLYILVPAIIGLKGNLDMCLATRLSTAANVGHMENKREIFKMFIGNVGLVQVQAIVAAIVVSMYAVCISALIMDRRIDIESIMFVTCCSVLTATISCFVLDFVLTGVIVTTYKTGMNPDNFATSLAASIGDVVSLTVLSLFAKNLYKLHGEFFWMFYVITGVYVFIILPIWILIVLKNKYTKTILTDGWVPVLSALFISGMGGLILDQAVGQFRGFVVFQPIVNGVGGNLASVHISRMSTMLQKSSLPGIIPPHTKLWVWPWTALITGVLSAKTARILILMSVPGHTVFVLVADVIYNRGALTVTPSFVCTYLTISILQIIMLLYISHLVTHLLWKFKINPDNAAIPYLTALGDLLGSSFLLVAFMFLEAVGQQYRPVV
;
A
#
# COMPACT_ATOMS: atom_id res chain seq x y z
N MET A 1 27.90 39.54 -50.80
CA MET A 1 28.66 40.46 -51.68
C MET A 1 30.05 40.59 -51.08
N VAL A 2 31.10 40.16 -51.80
CA VAL A 2 32.56 40.33 -51.52
C VAL A 2 33.07 39.67 -50.22
N VAL A 3 33.58 38.43 -50.26
CA VAL A 3 35.01 38.03 -50.43
C VAL A 3 35.96 38.63 -49.38
N ARG A 4 36.61 37.79 -48.56
CA ARG A 4 38.08 37.67 -48.50
C ARG A 4 38.59 36.59 -47.52
N SER A 5 39.54 35.82 -48.06
CA SER A 5 40.39 34.79 -47.47
C SER A 5 41.55 35.37 -46.64
N SER A 6 42.00 34.64 -45.62
CA SER A 6 43.42 34.51 -45.20
C SER A 6 43.52 33.41 -44.13
N PHE A 7 43.94 32.19 -44.46
CA PHE A 7 45.32 31.65 -44.46
C PHE A 7 46.03 31.54 -43.09
N CYS A 8 46.68 30.38 -42.94
CA CYS A 8 47.76 29.98 -42.02
C CYS A 8 47.36 29.46 -40.63
N LYS A 9 48.00 28.42 -40.06
CA LYS A 9 48.97 27.40 -40.52
C LYS A 9 49.27 26.48 -39.32
N ASP A 10 49.69 25.25 -39.60
CA ASP A 10 50.46 24.31 -38.76
C ASP A 10 49.73 23.77 -37.49
N GLY A 11 49.63 22.48 -37.20
CA GLY A 11 50.33 21.29 -37.66
C GLY A 11 50.76 20.49 -36.42
N CYS A 12 50.13 19.33 -36.16
CA CYS A 12 50.74 18.15 -35.53
C CYS A 12 49.74 17.00 -35.47
N TYR A 13 50.09 15.91 -36.15
CA TYR A 13 49.48 14.58 -36.06
C TYR A 13 49.88 13.90 -34.75
N ALA A 14 48.94 13.19 -34.13
CA ALA A 14 49.23 12.02 -33.30
C ALA A 14 48.06 11.04 -33.43
N ASP A 15 48.35 9.90 -34.07
CA ASP A 15 47.46 8.75 -34.22
C ASP A 15 47.17 8.12 -32.84
N LEU A 16 45.88 7.88 -32.57
CA LEU A 16 45.43 6.97 -31.52
C LEU A 16 44.32 6.10 -32.11
N GLU A 17 44.60 4.81 -32.19
CA GLU A 17 43.75 3.76 -32.74
C GLU A 17 42.34 3.76 -32.11
N HIS A 18 41.36 3.74 -33.00
CA HIS A 18 39.95 3.53 -32.72
C HIS A 18 39.69 2.05 -32.38
N ASP A 19 39.36 1.75 -31.13
CA ASP A 19 38.49 0.60 -30.81
C ASP A 19 37.06 1.11 -30.60
N VAL A 20 36.33 1.18 -31.71
CA VAL A 20 34.90 1.52 -31.74
C VAL A 20 34.13 0.22 -31.55
N SER A 21 33.69 -0.06 -30.32
CA SER A 21 32.58 -0.99 -30.13
C SER A 21 31.28 -0.26 -30.52
N ASN A 22 30.83 -0.50 -31.75
CA ASN A 22 29.54 -0.04 -32.28
C ASN A 22 28.39 -0.36 -31.31
N ASN A 23 27.77 0.68 -30.74
CA ASN A 23 26.47 0.60 -30.09
C ASN A 23 25.42 1.22 -31.04
N PRO A 24 24.39 0.50 -31.52
CA PRO A 24 23.52 1.00 -32.59
C PRO A 24 22.52 2.09 -32.18
N ASN A 25 22.54 2.58 -30.94
CA ASN A 25 21.49 3.45 -30.39
C ASN A 25 21.99 4.78 -29.79
N GLY A 26 23.07 5.38 -30.32
CA GLY A 26 23.31 6.83 -30.32
C GLY A 26 23.15 7.63 -29.03
N ASN A 27 23.32 7.04 -27.84
CA ASN A 27 23.14 7.74 -26.56
C ASN A 27 24.43 7.66 -25.75
N THR A 28 25.15 8.79 -25.68
CA THR A 28 26.29 8.97 -24.77
C THR A 28 25.82 9.75 -23.54
N VAL A 29 25.94 9.16 -22.36
CA VAL A 29 25.61 9.83 -21.08
C VAL A 29 26.90 10.33 -20.45
N ALA A 30 27.09 11.65 -20.38
CA ALA A 30 28.16 12.26 -19.60
C ALA A 30 27.63 12.60 -18.20
N ILE A 31 28.30 12.10 -17.16
CA ILE A 31 28.03 12.46 -15.76
C ILE A 31 29.11 13.45 -15.34
N ILE A 32 28.74 14.70 -15.05
CA ILE A 32 29.64 15.68 -14.46
C ILE A 32 29.31 15.79 -12.97
N THR A 33 30.25 15.42 -12.12
CA THR A 33 30.16 15.59 -10.66
C THR A 33 30.91 16.85 -10.22
N SER A 34 30.25 17.70 -9.44
CA SER A 34 30.90 18.73 -8.61
C SER A 34 30.49 18.48 -7.16
N GLU A 35 31.40 18.78 -6.22
CA GLU A 35 31.42 18.27 -4.84
C GLU A 35 30.15 18.49 -4.00
N ASP A 36 29.18 19.31 -4.43
CA ASP A 36 27.97 19.58 -3.63
C ASP A 36 26.62 19.53 -4.39
N ASN A 37 26.54 19.13 -5.67
CA ASN A 37 25.25 18.89 -6.35
C ASN A 37 25.39 18.00 -7.60
N ILE A 38 24.51 16.99 -7.74
CA ILE A 38 24.38 16.18 -8.96
C ILE A 38 23.33 16.83 -9.88
N LEU A 39 23.79 17.51 -10.92
CA LEU A 39 22.95 17.99 -12.02
C LEU A 39 23.05 17.01 -13.19
N VAL A 40 22.02 16.19 -13.38
CA VAL A 40 21.90 15.32 -14.56
C VAL A 40 21.07 16.03 -15.61
N SER A 41 21.70 16.63 -16.61
CA SER A 41 21.01 17.09 -17.82
C SER A 41 21.04 16.00 -18.89
N THR A 42 19.88 15.51 -19.29
CA THR A 42 19.74 14.67 -20.49
C THR A 42 19.93 15.54 -21.74
N ILE A 43 21.04 15.38 -22.45
CA ILE A 43 21.18 15.96 -23.80
C ILE A 43 20.42 15.02 -24.75
N PHE A 44 19.28 15.48 -25.28
CA PHE A 44 18.63 14.82 -26.42
C PHE A 44 19.47 15.06 -27.68
N GLY A 45 19.64 14.01 -28.47
CA GLY A 45 20.63 13.88 -29.54
C GLY A 45 20.78 15.07 -30.47
N ILE A 46 22.02 15.31 -30.89
CA ILE A 46 22.30 16.04 -32.11
C ILE A 46 22.10 15.04 -33.25
N ASP A 47 21.11 15.34 -34.09
CA ASP A 47 20.78 14.62 -35.32
C ASP A 47 22.00 14.58 -36.25
N ASP A 48 22.30 13.42 -36.84
CA ASP A 48 23.49 13.16 -37.67
C ASP A 48 23.41 13.77 -39.08
N HIS A 49 22.62 14.83 -39.23
CA HIS A 49 22.41 15.56 -40.47
C HIS A 49 22.49 17.09 -40.28
N ILE A 50 23.60 17.58 -39.70
CA ILE A 50 23.98 19.00 -39.82
C ILE A 50 25.39 19.10 -40.40
N GLN A 51 25.43 19.04 -41.73
CA GLN A 51 26.59 19.42 -42.52
C GLN A 51 26.63 20.95 -42.58
N LYS A 52 27.70 21.55 -42.05
CA LYS A 52 28.16 22.94 -42.28
C LYS A 52 27.12 24.06 -42.08
N THR A 53 27.16 24.76 -40.95
CA THR A 53 27.06 26.24 -40.95
C THR A 53 27.52 26.83 -39.62
N HIS A 54 28.54 27.70 -39.66
CA HIS A 54 28.80 28.66 -38.59
C HIS A 54 27.88 29.87 -38.78
N GLY A 55 27.27 30.35 -37.70
CA GLY A 55 26.58 31.62 -37.62
C GLY A 55 26.48 32.03 -36.15
N ASP A 56 27.13 33.15 -35.82
CA ASP A 56 27.13 33.74 -34.49
C ASP A 56 25.70 34.12 -34.05
N LEU A 57 25.27 33.59 -32.90
CA LEU A 57 24.30 34.24 -32.04
C LEU A 57 25.09 34.97 -30.95
N GLU A 58 25.30 36.28 -31.14
CA GLU A 58 25.65 37.17 -30.05
C GLU A 58 24.56 37.09 -28.98
N GLY A 59 24.95 36.80 -27.73
CA GLY A 59 24.07 37.01 -26.59
C GLY A 59 24.19 36.06 -25.40
N VAL A 60 25.35 35.49 -25.04
CA VAL A 60 25.52 34.89 -23.70
C VAL A 60 26.95 35.08 -23.19
N LYS A 61 27.08 35.75 -22.03
CA LYS A 61 28.34 35.87 -21.27
C LYS A 61 28.83 34.48 -20.86
N VAL A 62 30.05 34.12 -21.28
CA VAL A 62 30.77 32.97 -20.76
C VAL A 62 31.80 33.49 -19.75
N GLU A 63 31.57 33.23 -18.46
CA GLU A 63 32.59 33.39 -17.43
C GLU A 63 33.57 32.22 -17.54
N SER A 64 34.84 32.54 -17.80
CA SER A 64 35.97 31.62 -17.84
C SER A 64 36.40 31.23 -16.42
N LEU A 65 36.43 29.93 -16.11
CA LEU A 65 37.25 29.37 -15.01
C LEU A 65 38.58 28.82 -15.55
N PRO A 66 39.68 28.84 -14.78
CA PRO A 66 41.04 28.64 -15.29
C PRO A 66 41.57 27.19 -15.18
N ASP A 67 42.46 26.86 -16.11
CA ASP A 67 43.56 25.89 -16.07
C ASP A 67 43.28 24.41 -15.69
N LEU A 68 43.03 23.59 -16.72
CA LEU A 68 43.19 22.14 -16.67
C LEU A 68 44.69 21.77 -16.60
N LYS A 69 45.13 21.29 -15.44
CA LYS A 69 46.38 20.51 -15.31
C LYS A 69 46.09 19.04 -15.06
N SER A 70 46.98 18.23 -15.63
CA SER A 70 47.27 16.81 -15.38
C SER A 70 46.34 15.74 -15.96
N ILE A 71 46.86 15.14 -17.03
CA ILE A 71 46.50 13.89 -17.72
C ILE A 71 46.42 12.68 -16.76
N ASP A 72 47.00 12.75 -15.55
CA ASP A 72 46.90 11.72 -14.50
C ASP A 72 45.48 11.50 -13.96
N SER A 73 44.60 12.49 -14.12
CA SER A 73 43.19 12.40 -13.73
C SER A 73 42.37 11.48 -14.65
N ILE A 74 42.77 11.32 -15.92
CA ILE A 74 42.01 10.51 -16.89
C ILE A 74 42.33 9.02 -16.73
N GLU A 75 43.57 8.69 -16.37
CA GLU A 75 44.01 7.30 -16.15
C GLU A 75 43.48 6.74 -14.82
N SER A 76 43.35 7.61 -13.81
CA SER A 76 42.65 7.29 -12.56
C SER A 76 41.14 7.13 -12.77
N ILE A 77 40.51 7.90 -13.67
CA ILE A 77 39.09 7.71 -14.04
C ILE A 77 38.86 6.40 -14.82
N LYS A 78 39.74 6.04 -15.78
CA LYS A 78 39.64 4.76 -16.50
C LYS A 78 39.83 3.54 -15.60
N SER A 79 40.76 3.62 -14.65
CA SER A 79 40.94 2.56 -13.65
C SER A 79 39.74 2.48 -12.70
N LEU A 80 39.16 3.62 -12.26
CA LEU A 80 37.91 3.67 -11.50
C LEU A 80 36.69 3.15 -12.26
N GLU A 81 36.58 3.37 -13.57
CA GLU A 81 35.53 2.79 -14.42
C GLU A 81 35.71 1.30 -14.66
N SER A 82 36.95 0.82 -14.81
CA SER A 82 37.24 -0.62 -14.92
C SER A 82 36.99 -1.37 -13.61
N ILE A 83 37.29 -0.75 -12.46
CA ILE A 83 37.01 -1.29 -11.13
C ILE A 83 35.50 -1.25 -10.86
N LYS A 84 34.79 -0.16 -11.21
CA LYS A 84 33.33 -0.09 -11.08
C LYS A 84 32.57 -1.00 -12.04
N SER A 85 33.06 -1.25 -13.26
CA SER A 85 32.40 -2.16 -14.20
C SER A 85 32.68 -3.63 -13.90
N SER A 86 33.87 -3.95 -13.37
CA SER A 86 34.18 -5.27 -12.79
C SER A 86 33.37 -5.53 -11.52
N ASP A 87 33.27 -4.57 -10.60
CA ASP A 87 32.51 -4.72 -9.36
C ASP A 87 30.99 -4.59 -9.56
N ALA A 88 30.51 -3.86 -10.57
CA ALA A 88 29.07 -3.81 -10.91
C ALA A 88 28.59 -5.08 -11.60
N ASN A 89 29.45 -5.77 -12.35
CA ASN A 89 29.11 -7.07 -12.94
C ASN A 89 29.36 -8.24 -11.98
N ALA A 90 30.23 -8.09 -10.96
CA ALA A 90 30.44 -9.11 -9.92
C ALA A 90 29.41 -9.05 -8.78
N ASN A 91 28.73 -7.91 -8.56
CA ASN A 91 27.68 -7.77 -7.54
C ASN A 91 26.25 -7.94 -8.09
N LEU A 92 26.11 -8.34 -9.35
CA LEU A 92 24.84 -8.82 -9.93
C LEU A 92 24.65 -10.33 -9.77
N ASP A 93 25.46 -10.99 -8.95
CA ASP A 93 25.06 -12.22 -8.29
C ASP A 93 23.99 -11.85 -7.25
N GLU A 94 22.75 -11.75 -7.74
CA GLU A 94 21.55 -11.79 -6.91
C GLU A 94 21.76 -12.88 -5.86
N GLU A 95 21.80 -12.49 -4.59
CA GLU A 95 21.58 -13.40 -3.49
C GLU A 95 20.21 -14.06 -3.76
N HIS A 96 20.22 -15.21 -4.44
CA HIS A 96 19.03 -15.96 -4.81
C HIS A 96 18.41 -16.42 -3.51
N GLU A 97 17.54 -15.56 -2.96
CA GLU A 97 16.79 -15.84 -1.75
C GLU A 97 16.05 -17.15 -2.01
N LYS A 98 16.48 -18.21 -1.33
CA LYS A 98 16.04 -19.55 -1.66
C LYS A 98 14.52 -19.61 -1.46
N TRP A 99 13.81 -20.24 -2.39
CA TRP A 99 12.34 -20.27 -2.41
C TRP A 99 11.73 -20.71 -1.07
N TYR A 100 12.41 -21.60 -0.33
CA TYR A 100 11.98 -22.05 0.99
C TYR A 100 12.13 -20.98 2.08
N SER A 101 13.16 -20.13 1.99
CA SER A 101 13.37 -19.01 2.92
C SER A 101 12.26 -17.99 2.75
N VAL A 102 11.95 -17.64 1.50
CA VAL A 102 10.83 -16.78 1.14
C VAL A 102 9.50 -17.35 1.64
N THR A 103 9.28 -18.65 1.40
CA THR A 103 8.04 -19.31 1.82
C THR A 103 7.88 -19.28 3.33
N LEU A 104 8.92 -19.61 4.09
CA LEU A 104 8.86 -19.67 5.55
C LEU A 104 8.73 -18.28 6.19
N GLN A 105 9.38 -17.26 5.61
CA GLN A 105 9.26 -15.87 6.05
C GLN A 105 7.85 -15.30 5.85
N VAL A 106 7.13 -15.71 4.81
CA VAL A 106 5.78 -15.21 4.51
C VAL A 106 4.69 -16.06 5.15
N LEU A 107 4.93 -17.37 5.34
CA LEU A 107 3.94 -18.30 5.90
C LEU A 107 3.51 -17.93 7.32
N VAL A 108 4.47 -17.63 8.21
CA VAL A 108 4.15 -17.32 9.61
C VAL A 108 3.31 -16.04 9.71
N PRO A 109 3.72 -14.89 9.11
CA PRO A 109 2.88 -13.70 9.09
C PRO A 109 1.52 -13.92 8.42
N PHE A 110 1.46 -14.69 7.34
CA PHE A 110 0.21 -15.03 6.65
C PHE A 110 -0.76 -15.81 7.56
N MET A 111 -0.29 -16.80 8.31
CA MET A 111 -1.13 -17.54 9.26
C MET A 111 -1.63 -16.65 10.39
N ILE A 112 -0.77 -15.77 10.93
CA ILE A 112 -1.15 -14.81 11.97
C ILE A 112 -2.24 -13.86 11.46
N ALA A 113 -2.04 -13.28 10.27
CA ALA A 113 -3.04 -12.44 9.61
C ALA A 113 -4.37 -13.19 9.42
N GLY A 114 -4.31 -14.43 8.90
CA GLY A 114 -5.49 -15.28 8.71
C GLY A 114 -6.27 -15.51 10.01
N PHE A 115 -5.61 -15.93 11.09
CA PHE A 115 -6.28 -16.10 12.39
C PHE A 115 -6.87 -14.81 12.95
N GLY A 116 -6.20 -13.67 12.75
CA GLY A 116 -6.76 -12.36 13.11
C GLY A 116 -8.02 -12.02 12.34
N THR A 117 -8.04 -12.27 11.03
CA THR A 117 -9.23 -12.03 10.19
C THR A 117 -10.39 -12.98 10.54
N ILE A 118 -10.10 -14.21 10.98
CA ILE A 118 -11.12 -15.11 11.56
C ILE A 118 -11.69 -14.48 12.84
N GLY A 119 -10.82 -13.98 13.72
CA GLY A 119 -11.24 -13.24 14.91
C GLY A 119 -12.14 -12.05 14.58
N ALA A 120 -11.78 -11.27 13.55
CA ALA A 120 -12.57 -10.14 13.08
C ALA A 120 -13.95 -10.59 12.56
N GLY A 121 -14.01 -11.67 11.77
CA GLY A 121 -15.26 -12.29 11.31
C GLY A 121 -16.15 -12.77 12.45
N LEU A 122 -15.58 -13.34 13.51
CA LEU A 122 -16.32 -13.76 14.70
C LEU A 122 -16.85 -12.56 15.50
N VAL A 123 -16.06 -11.49 15.64
CA VAL A 123 -16.52 -10.24 16.24
C VAL A 123 -17.66 -9.64 15.41
N LEU A 124 -17.53 -9.63 14.08
CA LEU A 124 -18.58 -9.14 13.18
C LEU A 124 -19.86 -9.99 13.27
N GLY A 125 -19.74 -11.31 13.41
CA GLY A 125 -20.89 -12.20 13.64
C GLY A 125 -21.56 -12.04 15.02
N ASN A 126 -20.84 -11.50 16.01
CA ASN A 126 -21.46 -11.10 17.28
C ASN A 126 -22.11 -9.71 17.18
N ILE A 127 -21.48 -8.80 16.45
CA ILE A 127 -22.01 -7.47 16.13
C ILE A 127 -23.35 -7.58 15.39
N GLU A 128 -23.49 -8.55 14.49
CA GLU A 128 -24.72 -8.82 13.75
C GLU A 128 -25.95 -9.03 14.67
N LYS A 129 -25.72 -9.57 15.87
CA LYS A 129 -26.78 -9.85 16.85
C LYS A 129 -27.19 -8.64 17.69
N GLU A 130 -26.43 -7.54 17.63
CA GLU A 130 -26.71 -6.33 18.42
C GLU A 130 -27.83 -5.51 17.76
N GLU A 131 -28.73 -4.93 18.58
CA GLU A 131 -29.90 -4.20 18.08
C GLU A 131 -29.52 -2.98 17.22
N VAL A 132 -28.47 -2.26 17.61
CA VAL A 132 -28.02 -1.04 16.91
C VAL A 132 -27.65 -1.30 15.46
N PHE A 133 -27.00 -2.43 15.15
CA PHE A 133 -26.61 -2.77 13.78
C PHE A 133 -27.79 -3.21 12.93
N ASN A 134 -28.86 -3.72 13.55
CA ASN A 134 -30.11 -4.06 12.86
C ASN A 134 -31.02 -2.85 12.62
N LYS A 135 -30.77 -1.73 13.30
CA LYS A 135 -31.55 -0.49 13.19
C LYS A 135 -30.85 0.58 12.36
N VAL A 136 -29.52 0.55 12.29
CA VAL A 136 -28.68 1.54 11.61
C VAL A 136 -27.80 0.86 10.57
N ASP A 137 -28.38 0.60 9.41
CA ASP A 137 -27.76 -0.13 8.28
C ASP A 137 -26.46 0.55 7.80
N SER A 138 -26.38 1.88 7.95
CA SER A 138 -25.16 2.66 7.64
C SER A 138 -23.92 2.20 8.43
N LEU A 139 -24.08 1.49 9.55
CA LEU A 139 -22.95 0.92 10.30
C LEU A 139 -22.29 -0.26 9.57
N TYR A 140 -23.02 -1.07 8.81
CA TYR A 140 -22.42 -2.14 8.01
C TYR A 140 -21.65 -1.60 6.81
N ILE A 141 -22.17 -0.54 6.18
CA ILE A 141 -21.48 0.17 5.10
C ILE A 141 -20.15 0.76 5.61
N LEU A 142 -20.15 1.21 6.87
CA LEU A 142 -19.00 1.78 7.54
C LEU A 142 -17.92 0.75 7.90
N VAL A 143 -18.29 -0.51 8.16
CA VAL A 143 -17.36 -1.55 8.66
C VAL A 143 -16.15 -1.76 7.73
N PRO A 144 -16.31 -2.12 6.44
CA PRO A 144 -15.16 -2.33 5.58
C PRO A 144 -14.38 -1.05 5.32
N ALA A 145 -15.04 0.10 5.30
CA ALA A 145 -14.37 1.39 5.12
C ALA A 145 -13.47 1.75 6.33
N ILE A 146 -13.90 1.49 7.57
CA ILE A 146 -13.06 1.70 8.77
C ILE A 146 -11.90 0.70 8.80
N ILE A 147 -12.15 -0.57 8.50
CA ILE A 147 -11.10 -1.60 8.46
C ILE A 147 -10.05 -1.25 7.38
N GLY A 148 -10.52 -0.92 6.17
CA GLY A 148 -9.66 -0.51 5.06
C GLY A 148 -8.89 0.78 5.36
N LEU A 149 -9.54 1.80 5.95
CA LEU A 149 -8.88 3.02 6.42
C LEU A 149 -7.69 2.70 7.30
N LYS A 150 -7.94 1.91 8.34
CA LYS A 150 -6.96 1.49 9.34
C LYS A 150 -5.82 0.70 8.68
N GLY A 151 -6.14 -0.29 7.85
CA GLY A 151 -5.15 -1.04 7.07
C GLY A 151 -4.21 -0.13 6.26
N ASN A 152 -4.77 0.91 5.63
CA ASN A 152 -4.01 1.86 4.83
C ASN A 152 -3.08 2.74 5.69
N LEU A 153 -3.56 3.22 6.84
CA LEU A 153 -2.81 4.10 7.73
C LEU A 153 -1.67 3.36 8.45
N ASP A 154 -1.96 2.18 9.00
CA ASP A 154 -0.99 1.40 9.77
C ASP A 154 0.08 0.80 8.88
N MET A 155 -0.27 0.40 7.67
CA MET A 155 0.71 -0.13 6.73
C MET A 155 1.65 0.96 6.23
N CYS A 156 1.14 2.18 6.01
CA CYS A 156 1.97 3.35 5.73
C CYS A 156 2.87 3.71 6.93
N LEU A 157 2.37 3.59 8.16
CA LEU A 157 3.18 3.76 9.37
C LEU A 157 4.30 2.71 9.43
N ALA A 158 3.96 1.44 9.27
CA ALA A 158 4.86 0.30 9.37
C ALA A 158 6.00 0.40 8.35
N THR A 159 5.67 0.64 7.08
CA THR A 159 6.65 0.78 5.99
C THR A 159 7.59 1.96 6.22
N ARG A 160 7.09 3.10 6.73
CA ARG A 160 7.94 4.27 7.05
C ARG A 160 8.91 3.95 8.19
N LEU A 161 8.40 3.43 9.30
CA LEU A 161 9.22 3.07 10.46
C LEU A 161 10.24 1.99 10.12
N SER A 162 9.86 1.01 9.31
CA SER A 162 10.77 -0.03 8.83
C SER A 162 11.83 0.52 7.87
N THR A 163 11.47 1.40 6.94
CA THR A 163 12.44 2.09 6.08
C THR A 163 13.46 2.87 6.92
N ALA A 164 13.00 3.62 7.92
CA ALA A 164 13.90 4.30 8.85
C ALA A 164 14.76 3.32 9.68
N ALA A 165 14.23 2.13 10.00
CA ALA A 165 14.99 1.07 10.64
C ALA A 165 16.13 0.55 9.77
N ASN A 166 15.82 0.27 8.51
CA ASN A 166 16.75 -0.33 7.55
C ASN A 166 17.83 0.66 7.08
N VAL A 167 17.53 1.97 7.06
CA VAL A 167 18.50 3.03 6.70
C VAL A 167 19.42 3.41 7.89
N GLY A 168 19.24 2.81 9.07
CA GLY A 168 20.11 3.04 10.23
C GLY A 168 19.74 4.27 11.07
N HIS A 169 18.60 4.93 10.81
CA HIS A 169 18.10 6.04 11.64
C HIS A 169 17.61 5.59 13.04
N MET A 170 17.67 4.29 13.35
CA MET A 170 17.27 3.70 14.64
C MET A 170 18.30 3.86 15.77
N GLU A 171 19.47 4.43 15.55
CA GLU A 171 20.48 4.53 16.61
C GLU A 171 20.16 5.61 17.66
N ASN A 172 19.49 6.70 17.23
CA ASN A 172 19.13 7.79 18.13
C ASN A 172 17.68 7.68 18.63
N LYS A 173 17.51 7.24 19.88
CA LYS A 173 16.19 7.12 20.55
C LYS A 173 15.34 8.39 20.47
N ARG A 174 15.95 9.58 20.48
CA ARG A 174 15.23 10.86 20.39
C ARG A 174 14.67 11.11 19.00
N GLU A 175 15.37 10.67 17.96
CA GLU A 175 14.93 10.80 16.58
C GLU A 175 13.80 9.81 16.27
N ILE A 176 13.93 8.57 16.74
CA ILE A 176 12.86 7.56 16.68
C ILE A 176 11.59 8.06 17.37
N PHE A 177 11.71 8.62 18.59
CA PHE A 177 10.55 9.12 19.31
C PHE A 177 9.87 10.29 18.56
N LYS A 178 10.65 11.18 17.95
CA LYS A 178 10.13 12.26 17.10
C LYS A 178 9.44 11.72 15.84
N MET A 179 9.99 10.68 15.22
CA MET A 179 9.37 10.03 14.07
C MET A 179 8.05 9.34 14.46
N PHE A 180 8.04 8.64 15.60
CA PHE A 180 6.84 7.98 16.12
C PHE A 180 5.72 8.98 16.40
N ILE A 181 5.96 10.01 17.21
CA ILE A 181 4.92 11.00 17.56
C ILE A 181 4.40 11.75 16.31
N GLY A 182 5.28 11.99 15.33
CA GLY A 182 4.91 12.59 14.06
C GLY A 182 3.95 11.73 13.25
N ASN A 183 4.21 10.43 13.19
CA ASN A 183 3.36 9.52 12.45
C ASN A 183 2.05 9.20 13.19
N VAL A 184 2.08 9.02 14.52
CA VAL A 184 0.84 8.90 15.32
C VAL A 184 -0.04 10.12 15.08
N GLY A 185 0.54 11.33 15.14
CA GLY A 185 -0.23 12.54 14.86
C GLY A 185 -0.79 12.57 13.45
N LEU A 186 -0.04 12.10 12.45
CA LEU A 186 -0.50 12.04 11.06
C LEU A 186 -1.67 11.06 10.91
N VAL A 187 -1.53 9.84 11.47
CA VAL A 187 -2.57 8.82 11.47
C VAL A 187 -3.84 9.34 12.16
N GLN A 188 -3.71 10.05 13.29
CA GLN A 188 -4.85 10.65 13.97
C GLN A 188 -5.56 11.73 13.15
N VAL A 189 -4.81 12.61 12.47
CA VAL A 189 -5.42 13.60 11.55
C VAL A 189 -6.17 12.89 10.42
N GLN A 190 -5.53 11.90 9.79
CA GLN A 190 -6.14 11.16 8.69
C GLN A 190 -7.37 10.38 9.16
N ALA A 191 -7.31 9.72 10.32
CA ALA A 191 -8.41 8.97 10.90
C ALA A 191 -9.63 9.84 11.21
N ILE A 192 -9.46 11.02 11.81
CA ILE A 192 -10.59 11.93 12.11
C ILE A 192 -11.25 12.41 10.82
N VAL A 193 -10.47 12.91 9.86
CA VAL A 193 -11.01 13.47 8.61
C VAL A 193 -11.67 12.37 7.79
N ALA A 194 -11.00 11.22 7.64
CA ALA A 194 -11.52 10.08 6.92
C ALA A 194 -12.81 9.54 7.56
N ALA A 195 -12.85 9.39 8.88
CA ALA A 195 -14.04 8.90 9.58
C ALA A 195 -15.27 9.79 9.34
N ILE A 196 -15.10 11.11 9.32
CA ILE A 196 -16.19 12.06 9.03
C ILE A 196 -16.66 11.92 7.57
N VAL A 197 -15.72 11.83 6.63
CA VAL A 197 -16.05 11.67 5.21
C VAL A 197 -16.78 10.34 4.96
N VAL A 198 -16.29 9.25 5.55
CA VAL A 198 -16.86 7.92 5.39
C VAL A 198 -18.22 7.80 6.06
N SER A 199 -18.42 8.38 7.25
CA SER A 199 -19.73 8.37 7.91
C SER A 199 -20.78 9.11 7.08
N MET A 200 -20.43 10.27 6.53
CA MET A 200 -21.30 11.01 5.61
C MET A 200 -21.61 10.20 4.36
N TYR A 201 -20.59 9.58 3.74
CA TYR A 201 -20.78 8.70 2.60
C TYR A 201 -21.73 7.53 2.91
N ALA A 202 -21.51 6.83 4.03
CA ALA A 202 -22.31 5.68 4.43
C ALA A 202 -23.78 6.04 4.63
N VAL A 203 -24.07 7.15 5.33
CA VAL A 203 -25.44 7.60 5.57
C VAL A 203 -26.11 8.09 4.27
N CYS A 204 -25.39 8.84 3.43
CA CYS A 204 -25.92 9.31 2.15
C CYS A 204 -26.28 8.13 1.23
N ILE A 205 -25.40 7.13 1.10
CA ILE A 205 -25.67 5.97 0.24
C ILE A 205 -26.77 5.09 0.84
N SER A 206 -26.77 4.87 2.15
CA SER A 206 -27.84 4.13 2.84
C SER A 206 -29.22 4.77 2.58
N ALA A 207 -29.31 6.10 2.70
CA ALA A 207 -30.53 6.84 2.41
C ALA A 207 -30.97 6.73 0.93
N LEU A 208 -30.01 6.76 -0.01
CA LEU A 208 -30.29 6.62 -1.44
C LEU A 208 -30.78 5.20 -1.80
N ILE A 209 -30.20 4.16 -1.21
CA ILE A 209 -30.57 2.76 -1.51
C ILE A 209 -31.92 2.41 -0.87
N MET A 210 -32.20 2.92 0.32
CA MET A 210 -33.39 2.58 1.10
C MET A 210 -34.57 3.53 0.90
N ASP A 211 -34.42 4.53 0.02
CA ASP A 211 -35.39 5.60 -0.24
C ASP A 211 -35.90 6.28 1.06
N ARG A 212 -34.98 6.43 2.02
CA ARG A 212 -35.23 7.05 3.34
C ARG A 212 -34.76 8.50 3.34
N ARG A 213 -35.44 9.34 4.11
CA ARG A 213 -34.95 10.72 4.35
C ARG A 213 -33.69 10.68 5.19
N ILE A 214 -32.70 11.48 4.79
CA ILE A 214 -31.49 11.71 5.58
C ILE A 214 -31.89 12.47 6.83
N ASP A 215 -31.76 11.83 7.99
CA ASP A 215 -31.92 12.47 9.29
C ASP A 215 -30.56 12.93 9.82
N ILE A 216 -30.52 14.15 10.34
CA ILE A 216 -29.33 14.76 10.93
C ILE A 216 -28.91 13.95 12.16
N GLU A 217 -29.87 13.37 12.89
CA GLU A 217 -29.60 12.49 14.02
C GLU A 217 -28.81 11.25 13.63
N SER A 218 -29.20 10.60 12.53
CA SER A 218 -28.47 9.45 11.99
C SER A 218 -27.06 9.84 11.53
N ILE A 219 -26.89 11.00 10.87
CA ILE A 219 -25.56 11.48 10.48
C ILE A 219 -24.66 11.68 11.69
N MET A 220 -25.15 12.38 12.72
CA MET A 220 -24.35 12.72 13.89
C MET A 220 -24.02 11.48 14.73
N PHE A 221 -24.97 10.56 14.86
CA PHE A 221 -24.75 9.28 15.53
C PHE A 221 -23.65 8.45 14.86
N VAL A 222 -23.77 8.21 13.54
CA VAL A 222 -22.79 7.41 12.77
C VAL A 222 -21.44 8.11 12.73
N THR A 223 -21.41 9.44 12.61
CA THR A 223 -20.17 10.23 12.62
C THR A 223 -19.46 10.14 13.97
N CYS A 224 -20.20 10.29 15.08
CA CYS A 224 -19.65 10.16 16.43
C CYS A 224 -19.04 8.76 16.65
N CYS A 225 -19.79 7.70 16.28
CA CYS A 225 -19.30 6.32 16.36
C CYS A 225 -18.05 6.11 15.51
N SER A 226 -18.05 6.60 14.26
CA SER A 226 -16.95 6.45 13.33
C SER A 226 -15.68 7.16 13.82
N VAL A 227 -15.79 8.41 14.28
CA VAL A 227 -14.64 9.19 14.74
C VAL A 227 -14.02 8.58 15.99
N LEU A 228 -14.83 8.25 17.00
CA LEU A 228 -14.34 7.58 18.22
C LEU A 228 -13.67 6.24 17.90
N THR A 229 -14.28 5.47 16.99
CA THR A 229 -13.74 4.17 16.59
C THR A 229 -12.42 4.33 15.89
N ALA A 230 -12.35 5.15 14.84
CA ALA A 230 -11.16 5.33 14.03
C ALA A 230 -9.99 5.85 14.87
N THR A 231 -10.21 6.86 15.72
CA THR A 231 -9.12 7.44 16.53
C THR A 231 -8.61 6.49 17.60
N ILE A 232 -9.51 5.85 18.36
CA ILE A 232 -9.11 4.97 19.46
C ILE A 232 -8.49 3.67 18.93
N SER A 233 -9.07 3.08 17.89
CA SER A 233 -8.50 1.87 17.28
C SER A 233 -7.11 2.12 16.67
N CYS A 234 -6.94 3.19 15.88
CA CYS A 234 -5.65 3.55 15.30
C CYS A 234 -4.63 3.91 16.40
N PHE A 235 -5.05 4.63 17.45
CA PHE A 235 -4.13 5.00 18.54
C PHE A 235 -3.61 3.77 19.31
N VAL A 236 -4.51 2.83 19.63
CA VAL A 236 -4.14 1.57 20.29
C VAL A 236 -3.19 0.78 19.40
N LEU A 237 -3.48 0.70 18.10
CA LEU A 237 -2.68 -0.10 17.21
C LEU A 237 -1.33 0.53 16.87
N ASP A 238 -1.23 1.85 16.72
CA ASP A 238 0.04 2.55 16.52
C ASP A 238 1.06 2.17 17.61
N PHE A 239 0.60 2.05 18.86
CA PHE A 239 1.41 1.62 19.99
C PHE A 239 1.84 0.15 19.87
N VAL A 240 0.91 -0.75 19.54
CA VAL A 240 1.18 -2.18 19.33
C VAL A 240 2.19 -2.37 18.20
N LEU A 241 1.94 -1.74 17.05
CA LEU A 241 2.76 -1.81 15.85
C LEU A 241 4.18 -1.29 16.09
N THR A 242 4.31 -0.18 16.82
CA THR A 242 5.62 0.35 17.20
C THR A 242 6.38 -0.61 18.12
N GLY A 243 5.70 -1.20 19.10
CA GLY A 243 6.29 -2.23 19.95
C GLY A 243 6.81 -3.42 19.15
N VAL A 244 6.05 -3.84 18.14
CA VAL A 244 6.40 -4.96 17.24
C VAL A 244 7.60 -4.60 16.38
N ILE A 245 7.63 -3.43 15.77
CA ILE A 245 8.75 -2.98 14.93
C ILE A 245 10.05 -2.92 15.77
N VAL A 246 9.99 -2.32 16.96
CA VAL A 246 11.16 -2.24 17.85
C VAL A 246 11.63 -3.63 18.29
N THR A 247 10.71 -4.55 18.56
CA THR A 247 11.05 -5.94 18.96
C THR A 247 11.65 -6.73 17.78
N THR A 248 11.09 -6.56 16.59
CA THR A 248 11.52 -7.25 15.37
C THR A 248 12.92 -6.76 14.96
N TYR A 249 13.15 -5.44 15.04
CA TYR A 249 14.47 -4.84 14.83
C TYR A 249 15.53 -5.38 15.80
N LYS A 250 15.20 -5.48 17.10
CA LYS A 250 16.12 -6.02 18.12
C LYS A 250 16.44 -7.50 17.95
N THR A 251 15.56 -8.27 17.31
CA THR A 251 15.72 -9.71 17.09
C THR A 251 16.37 -10.02 15.74
N GLY A 252 16.74 -9.00 14.95
CA GLY A 252 17.39 -9.17 13.64
C GLY A 252 16.46 -9.68 12.53
N MET A 253 15.16 -9.70 12.78
CA MET A 253 14.14 -10.07 11.78
C MET A 253 13.74 -8.85 10.97
N ASN A 254 13.30 -9.04 9.71
CA ASN A 254 12.81 -7.92 8.90
C ASN A 254 11.45 -7.42 9.43
N PRO A 255 11.35 -6.17 9.94
CA PRO A 255 10.10 -5.63 10.47
C PRO A 255 8.98 -5.54 9.44
N ASP A 256 9.26 -5.40 8.14
CA ASP A 256 8.22 -5.24 7.10
C ASP A 256 7.26 -6.43 7.01
N ASN A 257 7.80 -7.65 7.13
CA ASN A 257 7.01 -8.88 6.96
C ASN A 257 6.10 -9.14 8.18
N PHE A 258 6.60 -8.87 9.38
CA PHE A 258 5.89 -9.13 10.64
C PHE A 258 4.93 -8.01 11.03
N ALA A 259 5.37 -6.75 10.93
CA ALA A 259 4.62 -5.59 11.35
C ALA A 259 3.30 -5.47 10.58
N THR A 260 3.36 -5.62 9.25
CA THR A 260 2.20 -5.50 8.35
C THR A 260 1.14 -6.56 8.65
N SER A 261 1.55 -7.82 8.79
CA SER A 261 0.61 -8.93 9.00
C SER A 261 -0.01 -8.93 10.40
N LEU A 262 0.76 -8.53 11.41
CA LEU A 262 0.25 -8.41 12.77
C LEU A 262 -0.65 -7.17 12.93
N ALA A 263 -0.33 -6.07 12.25
CA ALA A 263 -1.19 -4.89 12.19
C ALA A 263 -2.56 -5.23 11.58
N ALA A 264 -2.60 -6.05 10.53
CA ALA A 264 -3.86 -6.52 9.97
C ALA A 264 -4.60 -7.45 10.96
N SER A 265 -3.91 -8.44 11.53
CA SER A 265 -4.50 -9.41 12.45
C SER A 265 -5.17 -8.77 13.68
N ILE A 266 -4.43 -7.93 14.41
CA ILE A 266 -4.91 -7.34 15.66
C ILE A 266 -5.82 -6.16 15.36
N GLY A 267 -5.51 -5.43 14.31
CA GLY A 267 -6.20 -4.23 13.88
C GLY A 267 -7.68 -4.40 13.63
N ASP A 268 -8.04 -5.39 12.82
CA ASP A 268 -9.43 -5.58 12.39
C ASP A 268 -10.31 -5.98 13.58
N VAL A 269 -9.78 -6.86 14.44
CA VAL A 269 -10.41 -7.28 15.70
C VAL A 269 -10.62 -6.08 16.62
N VAL A 270 -9.58 -5.27 16.84
CA VAL A 270 -9.65 -4.08 17.71
C VAL A 270 -10.66 -3.08 17.14
N SER A 271 -10.60 -2.80 15.84
CA SER A 271 -11.46 -1.81 15.18
C SER A 271 -12.94 -2.19 15.28
N LEU A 272 -13.27 -3.45 14.97
CA LEU A 272 -14.64 -3.95 15.09
C LEU A 272 -15.12 -3.99 16.54
N THR A 273 -14.26 -4.39 17.48
CA THR A 273 -14.62 -4.43 18.91
C THR A 273 -14.90 -3.03 19.44
N VAL A 274 -14.05 -2.06 19.09
CA VAL A 274 -14.22 -0.66 19.47
C VAL A 274 -15.46 -0.07 18.82
N LEU A 275 -15.72 -0.36 17.54
CA LEU A 275 -16.93 0.06 16.85
C LEU A 275 -18.19 -0.46 17.54
N SER A 276 -18.22 -1.76 17.82
CA SER A 276 -19.32 -2.41 18.54
C SER A 276 -19.57 -1.76 19.89
N LEU A 277 -18.50 -1.52 20.65
CA LEU A 277 -18.60 -0.93 21.98
C LEU A 277 -19.18 0.49 21.93
N PHE A 278 -18.68 1.34 21.04
CA PHE A 278 -19.18 2.72 20.93
C PHE A 278 -20.58 2.76 20.33
N ALA A 279 -20.85 2.02 19.26
CA ALA A 279 -22.18 1.96 18.66
C ALA A 279 -23.23 1.51 19.70
N LYS A 280 -22.96 0.44 20.46
CA LYS A 280 -23.87 -0.07 21.49
C LYS A 280 -24.10 0.93 22.63
N ASN A 281 -23.04 1.53 23.17
CA ASN A 281 -23.17 2.43 24.30
C ASN A 281 -23.77 3.78 23.91
N LEU A 282 -23.38 4.35 22.76
CA LEU A 282 -23.96 5.59 22.26
C LEU A 282 -25.41 5.40 21.86
N TYR A 283 -25.78 4.24 21.29
CA TYR A 283 -27.17 3.93 20.98
C TYR A 283 -28.01 3.87 22.26
N LYS A 284 -27.57 3.22 23.33
CA LYS A 284 -28.30 3.24 24.60
C LYS A 284 -28.56 4.64 25.17
N LEU A 285 -27.67 5.60 24.89
CA LEU A 285 -27.76 6.98 25.35
C LEU A 285 -28.47 7.91 24.35
N HIS A 286 -28.79 7.44 23.14
CA HIS A 286 -29.27 8.31 22.05
C HIS A 286 -30.56 9.05 22.43
N GLY A 287 -31.47 8.37 23.15
CA GLY A 287 -32.81 8.88 23.43
C GLY A 287 -32.85 9.99 24.48
N GLU A 288 -31.89 10.00 25.41
CA GLU A 288 -31.86 10.98 26.51
C GLU A 288 -30.85 12.11 26.26
N PHE A 289 -29.77 11.85 25.53
CA PHE A 289 -28.61 12.76 25.43
C PHE A 289 -28.16 13.03 23.99
N PHE A 290 -29.08 13.29 23.07
CA PHE A 290 -28.75 13.53 21.66
C PHE A 290 -27.70 14.65 21.42
N TRP A 291 -27.66 15.68 22.28
CA TRP A 291 -26.64 16.74 22.19
C TRP A 291 -25.20 16.21 22.32
N MET A 292 -25.02 15.05 22.95
CA MET A 292 -23.71 14.44 23.21
C MET A 292 -22.96 14.16 21.90
N PHE A 293 -23.67 13.78 20.83
CA PHE A 293 -23.03 13.49 19.53
C PHE A 293 -22.41 14.75 18.91
N TYR A 294 -23.09 15.90 19.04
CA TYR A 294 -22.55 17.19 18.59
C TYR A 294 -21.38 17.64 19.44
N VAL A 295 -21.44 17.45 20.76
CA VAL A 295 -20.35 17.82 21.67
C VAL A 295 -19.11 16.99 21.35
N ILE A 296 -19.24 15.67 21.22
CA ILE A 296 -18.10 14.79 20.91
C ILE A 296 -17.51 15.15 19.55
N THR A 297 -18.34 15.22 18.51
CA THR A 297 -17.87 15.55 17.15
C THR A 297 -17.24 16.94 17.12
N GLY A 298 -17.83 17.92 17.82
CA GLY A 298 -17.29 19.26 17.96
C GLY A 298 -15.93 19.30 18.67
N VAL A 299 -15.75 18.55 19.76
CA VAL A 299 -14.44 18.44 20.43
C VAL A 299 -13.39 17.85 19.50
N TYR A 300 -13.74 16.82 18.73
CA TYR A 300 -12.81 16.24 17.76
C TYR A 300 -12.42 17.23 16.66
N VAL A 301 -13.38 17.94 16.07
CA VAL A 301 -13.15 18.85 14.94
C VAL A 301 -12.47 20.15 15.37
N PHE A 302 -12.87 20.75 16.49
CA PHE A 302 -12.41 22.08 16.88
C PHE A 302 -11.23 22.07 17.87
N ILE A 303 -10.96 20.95 18.55
CA ILE A 303 -9.89 20.88 19.55
C ILE A 303 -8.86 19.82 19.15
N ILE A 304 -9.25 18.56 19.04
CA ILE A 304 -8.31 17.44 18.86
C ILE A 304 -7.64 17.49 17.47
N LEU A 305 -8.41 17.71 16.42
CA LEU A 305 -7.89 17.77 15.05
C LEU A 305 -6.87 18.92 14.85
N PRO A 306 -7.12 20.18 15.25
CA PRO A 306 -6.12 21.25 15.17
C PRO A 306 -4.85 20.94 15.96
N ILE A 307 -4.97 20.34 17.15
CA ILE A 307 -3.80 19.96 17.97
C ILE A 307 -2.91 18.99 17.20
N TRP A 308 -3.49 17.94 16.60
CA TRP A 308 -2.70 16.98 15.82
C TRP A 308 -2.13 17.58 14.55
N ILE A 309 -2.88 18.42 13.83
CA ILE A 309 -2.36 19.14 12.65
C ILE A 309 -1.13 19.98 13.03
N LEU A 310 -1.17 20.70 14.15
CA LEU A 310 -0.04 21.50 14.62
C LEU A 310 1.19 20.64 14.97
N ILE A 311 0.99 19.45 15.55
CA ILE A 311 2.07 18.50 15.84
C ILE A 311 2.71 18.00 14.55
N VAL A 312 1.90 17.64 13.55
CA VAL A 312 2.35 17.08 12.26
C VAL A 312 3.06 18.14 11.42
N LEU A 313 2.54 19.36 11.35
CA LEU A 313 3.15 20.45 10.58
C LEU A 313 4.53 20.86 11.11
N LYS A 314 4.78 20.68 12.41
CA LYS A 314 6.10 20.91 13.02
C LYS A 314 7.08 19.77 12.80
N ASN A 315 6.62 18.63 12.30
CA ASN A 315 7.44 17.44 12.16
C ASN A 315 7.95 17.27 10.72
N LYS A 316 9.28 17.28 10.56
CA LYS A 316 9.94 17.17 9.24
C LYS A 316 9.63 15.86 8.50
N TYR A 317 9.31 14.78 9.21
CA TYR A 317 9.06 13.47 8.60
C TYR A 317 7.64 13.34 8.03
N THR A 318 6.66 14.05 8.61
CA THR A 318 5.24 13.82 8.29
C THR A 318 4.54 15.00 7.62
N LYS A 319 5.12 16.21 7.66
CA LYS A 319 4.55 17.40 7.03
C LYS A 319 4.24 17.21 5.54
N THR A 320 5.18 16.66 4.76
CA THR A 320 4.99 16.46 3.30
C THR A 320 3.88 15.44 3.01
N ILE A 321 3.76 14.42 3.85
CA ILE A 321 2.72 13.40 3.66
C ILE A 321 1.34 13.99 3.99
N LEU A 322 1.26 14.89 4.97
CA LEU A 322 0.01 15.58 5.29
C LEU A 322 -0.49 16.44 4.12
N THR A 323 0.37 16.95 3.24
CA THR A 323 -0.07 17.72 2.07
C THR A 323 -0.43 16.83 0.88
N ASP A 324 0.35 15.76 0.65
CA ASP A 324 0.29 15.04 -0.63
C ASP A 324 -0.45 13.68 -0.53
N GLY A 325 -0.65 13.15 0.69
CA GLY A 325 -1.12 11.79 0.94
C GLY A 325 -2.64 11.57 0.90
N TRP A 326 -3.45 12.59 0.62
CA TRP A 326 -4.92 12.48 0.74
C TRP A 326 -5.59 11.70 -0.37
N VAL A 327 -5.08 11.84 -1.61
CA VAL A 327 -5.75 11.24 -2.78
C VAL A 327 -5.85 9.71 -2.65
N PRO A 328 -4.77 8.97 -2.35
CA PRO A 328 -4.87 7.51 -2.20
C PRO A 328 -5.72 7.08 -1.01
N VAL A 329 -5.65 7.80 0.12
CA VAL A 329 -6.42 7.46 1.33
C VAL A 329 -7.92 7.65 1.09
N LEU A 330 -8.33 8.84 0.61
CA LEU A 330 -9.75 9.14 0.40
C LEU A 330 -10.39 8.30 -0.71
N SER A 331 -9.66 8.05 -1.80
CA SER A 331 -10.15 7.20 -2.88
C SER A 331 -10.32 5.74 -2.45
N ALA A 332 -9.37 5.19 -1.69
CA ALA A 332 -9.48 3.85 -1.12
C ALA A 332 -10.69 3.72 -0.20
N LEU A 333 -11.02 4.74 0.60
CA LEU A 333 -12.20 4.75 1.46
C LEU A 333 -13.51 4.59 0.69
N PHE A 334 -13.66 5.29 -0.43
CA PHE A 334 -14.86 5.14 -1.27
C PHE A 334 -14.95 3.74 -1.87
N ILE A 335 -13.82 3.15 -2.29
CA ILE A 335 -13.78 1.79 -2.84
C ILE A 335 -14.13 0.76 -1.76
N SER A 336 -13.53 0.83 -0.56
CA SER A 336 -13.88 -0.05 0.57
C SER A 336 -15.33 0.15 1.02
N GLY A 337 -15.83 1.39 0.97
CA GLY A 337 -17.23 1.72 1.25
C GLY A 337 -18.22 1.01 0.34
N MET A 338 -17.89 0.83 -0.95
CA MET A 338 -18.68 -0.01 -1.86
C MET A 338 -18.70 -1.48 -1.42
N GLY A 339 -17.59 -2.00 -0.89
CA GLY A 339 -17.54 -3.32 -0.26
C GLY A 339 -18.43 -3.43 0.98
N GLY A 340 -18.59 -2.32 1.71
CA GLY A 340 -19.56 -2.16 2.80
C GLY A 340 -21.02 -2.27 2.38
N LEU A 341 -21.37 -1.77 1.19
CA LEU A 341 -22.71 -1.92 0.63
C LEU A 341 -23.05 -3.38 0.36
N ILE A 342 -22.07 -4.14 -0.12
CA ILE A 342 -22.24 -5.58 -0.39
C ILE A 342 -22.42 -6.33 0.93
N LEU A 343 -21.64 -5.97 1.96
CA LEU A 343 -21.83 -6.52 3.31
C LEU A 343 -23.25 -6.24 3.81
N ASP A 344 -23.72 -4.98 3.75
CA ASP A 344 -25.06 -4.59 4.19
C ASP A 344 -26.16 -5.39 3.49
N GLN A 345 -26.06 -5.58 2.16
CA GLN A 345 -27.04 -6.37 1.40
C GLN A 345 -27.00 -7.87 1.71
N ALA A 346 -25.82 -8.41 2.02
CA ALA A 346 -25.65 -9.83 2.32
C ALA A 346 -26.07 -10.18 3.75
N VAL A 347 -25.92 -9.24 4.68
CA VAL A 347 -26.35 -9.37 6.08
C VAL A 347 -27.87 -9.59 6.12
N GLY A 348 -28.30 -10.60 6.86
CA GLY A 348 -29.70 -11.00 6.95
C GLY A 348 -30.20 -11.95 5.84
N GLN A 349 -29.60 -11.91 4.64
CA GLN A 349 -29.91 -12.87 3.56
C GLN A 349 -29.12 -14.18 3.73
N PHE A 350 -27.82 -14.09 3.96
CA PHE A 350 -26.92 -15.24 4.00
C PHE A 350 -26.29 -15.44 5.37
N ARG A 351 -26.79 -16.43 6.12
CA ARG A 351 -26.25 -16.78 7.44
C ARG A 351 -24.77 -17.15 7.35
N GLY A 352 -23.95 -16.56 8.22
CA GLY A 352 -22.51 -16.82 8.29
C GLY A 352 -21.67 -16.05 7.27
N PHE A 353 -22.27 -15.26 6.37
CA PHE A 353 -21.55 -14.41 5.42
C PHE A 353 -20.53 -13.50 6.13
N VAL A 354 -20.96 -12.84 7.21
CA VAL A 354 -20.17 -11.92 8.02
C VAL A 354 -18.92 -12.53 8.65
N VAL A 355 -18.89 -13.86 8.82
CA VAL A 355 -17.74 -14.57 9.39
C VAL A 355 -16.67 -14.77 8.34
N PHE A 356 -17.06 -15.11 7.12
CA PHE A 356 -16.13 -15.44 6.04
C PHE A 356 -15.63 -14.21 5.28
N GLN A 357 -16.41 -13.11 5.26
CA GLN A 357 -16.03 -11.91 4.52
C GLN A 357 -14.69 -11.32 5.00
N PRO A 358 -14.44 -11.08 6.31
CA PRO A 358 -13.15 -10.52 6.74
C PRO A 358 -11.97 -11.43 6.39
N ILE A 359 -12.18 -12.74 6.33
CA ILE A 359 -11.14 -13.71 5.93
C ILE A 359 -10.76 -13.52 4.47
N VAL A 360 -11.75 -13.46 3.58
CA VAL A 360 -11.52 -13.29 2.12
C VAL A 360 -10.90 -11.93 1.84
N ASN A 361 -11.46 -10.87 2.42
CA ASN A 361 -10.99 -9.50 2.22
C ASN A 361 -9.58 -9.29 2.79
N GLY A 362 -9.39 -9.64 4.07
CA GLY A 362 -8.14 -9.41 4.79
C GLY A 362 -6.99 -10.27 4.25
N VAL A 363 -7.21 -11.55 3.98
CA VAL A 363 -6.14 -12.42 3.43
C VAL A 363 -5.72 -11.95 2.04
N GLY A 364 -6.67 -11.62 1.16
CA GLY A 364 -6.38 -11.11 -0.18
C GLY A 364 -5.62 -9.78 -0.17
N GLY A 365 -6.09 -8.80 0.62
CA GLY A 365 -5.47 -7.48 0.75
C GLY A 365 -4.06 -7.55 1.34
N ASN A 366 -3.84 -8.41 2.34
CA ASN A 366 -2.53 -8.59 2.96
C ASN A 366 -1.51 -9.22 2.01
N LEU A 367 -1.90 -10.25 1.26
CA LEU A 367 -1.02 -10.86 0.24
C LEU A 367 -0.67 -9.88 -0.87
N ALA A 368 -1.66 -9.09 -1.33
CA ALA A 368 -1.43 -8.04 -2.32
C ALA A 368 -0.44 -6.99 -1.81
N SER A 369 -0.56 -6.59 -0.54
CA SER A 369 0.32 -5.62 0.10
C SER A 369 1.76 -6.11 0.24
N VAL A 370 1.96 -7.37 0.67
CA VAL A 370 3.29 -7.99 0.70
C VAL A 370 3.90 -8.04 -0.71
N HIS A 371 3.08 -8.32 -1.73
CA HIS A 371 3.54 -8.35 -3.11
C HIS A 371 3.96 -6.95 -3.61
N ILE A 372 3.16 -5.92 -3.32
CA ILE A 372 3.46 -4.52 -3.67
C ILE A 372 4.76 -4.07 -3.01
N SER A 373 4.91 -4.28 -1.70
CA SER A 373 6.08 -3.83 -0.93
C SER A 373 7.38 -4.43 -1.48
N ARG A 374 7.37 -5.72 -1.81
CA ARG A 374 8.53 -6.38 -2.42
C ARG A 374 8.83 -5.82 -3.82
N MET A 375 7.80 -5.59 -4.62
CA MET A 375 7.97 -5.03 -5.96
C MET A 375 8.43 -3.56 -5.94
N SER A 376 7.92 -2.77 -4.99
CA SER A 376 8.37 -1.40 -4.74
C SER A 376 9.85 -1.38 -4.34
N THR A 377 10.25 -2.23 -3.41
CA THR A 377 11.65 -2.40 -2.99
C THR A 377 12.55 -2.81 -4.16
N MET A 378 12.09 -3.72 -5.02
CA MET A 378 12.82 -4.12 -6.22
C MET A 378 12.99 -2.94 -7.19
N LEU A 379 11.94 -2.16 -7.46
CA LEU A 379 12.00 -1.00 -8.34
C LEU A 379 12.93 0.08 -7.80
N GLN A 380 12.89 0.34 -6.50
CA GLN A 380 13.75 1.29 -5.79
C GLN A 380 15.23 0.89 -5.88
N LYS A 381 15.53 -0.42 -5.84
CA LYS A 381 16.90 -0.95 -6.00
C LYS A 381 17.37 -0.97 -7.46
N SER A 382 16.45 -1.14 -8.41
CA SER A 382 16.79 -1.41 -9.81
C SER A 382 16.73 -0.19 -10.74
N SER A 383 16.05 0.89 -10.34
CA SER A 383 15.83 2.05 -11.21
C SER A 383 15.59 3.35 -10.46
N LEU A 384 15.82 4.48 -11.15
CA LEU A 384 15.39 5.78 -10.67
C LEU A 384 13.87 5.97 -10.87
N PRO A 385 13.18 6.70 -9.98
CA PRO A 385 11.76 6.98 -10.12
C PRO A 385 11.40 7.55 -11.50
N GLY A 386 10.39 6.97 -12.15
CA GLY A 386 9.93 7.34 -13.49
C GLY A 386 10.54 6.54 -14.64
N ILE A 387 11.63 5.78 -14.40
CA ILE A 387 12.25 4.91 -15.41
C ILE A 387 11.90 3.46 -15.06
N ILE A 388 11.26 2.75 -16.00
CA ILE A 388 10.95 1.33 -15.83
C ILE A 388 12.20 0.52 -16.22
N PRO A 389 12.68 -0.42 -15.39
CA PRO A 389 13.83 -1.25 -15.72
C PRO A 389 13.61 -2.04 -17.03
N PRO A 390 14.64 -2.28 -17.86
CA PRO A 390 14.49 -2.95 -19.15
C PRO A 390 14.01 -4.41 -19.05
N HIS A 391 14.19 -5.03 -17.88
CA HIS A 391 13.74 -6.39 -17.56
C HIS A 391 12.26 -6.49 -17.18
N THR A 392 11.54 -5.36 -17.07
CA THR A 392 10.09 -5.36 -16.78
C THR A 392 9.32 -4.42 -17.72
N LYS A 393 8.03 -4.70 -17.92
CA LYS A 393 7.14 -3.84 -18.71
C LYS A 393 5.92 -3.47 -17.87
N LEU A 394 5.37 -2.28 -18.14
CA LEU A 394 4.16 -1.80 -17.51
C LEU A 394 2.98 -2.74 -17.78
N TRP A 395 2.76 -3.05 -19.06
CA TRP A 395 1.69 -3.94 -19.50
C TRP A 395 2.28 -5.29 -19.87
N VAL A 396 1.83 -6.32 -19.16
CA VAL A 396 2.23 -7.70 -19.37
C VAL A 396 0.99 -8.57 -19.21
N TRP A 397 0.88 -9.64 -19.99
CA TRP A 397 -0.21 -10.59 -19.83
C TRP A 397 -0.20 -11.22 -18.43
N PRO A 398 -1.37 -11.54 -17.83
CA PRO A 398 -1.45 -12.10 -16.48
C PRO A 398 -0.57 -13.32 -16.26
N TRP A 399 -0.51 -14.22 -17.25
CA TRP A 399 0.33 -15.42 -17.23
C TRP A 399 1.83 -15.09 -17.14
N THR A 400 2.26 -14.02 -17.80
CA THR A 400 3.66 -13.59 -17.79
C THR A 400 4.01 -12.85 -16.49
N ALA A 401 3.08 -12.03 -15.98
CA ALA A 401 3.24 -11.31 -14.72
C ALA A 401 3.23 -12.26 -13.50
N LEU A 402 2.40 -13.30 -13.53
CA LEU A 402 2.16 -14.17 -12.38
C LEU A 402 2.91 -15.50 -12.44
N ILE A 403 3.20 -16.07 -13.62
CA ILE A 403 3.72 -17.44 -13.74
C ILE A 403 5.15 -17.47 -14.29
N THR A 404 5.41 -16.83 -15.44
CA THR A 404 6.72 -16.85 -16.11
C THR A 404 7.01 -15.56 -16.85
N GLY A 405 7.97 -14.75 -16.38
CA GLY A 405 8.51 -13.65 -17.19
C GLY A 405 9.02 -12.42 -16.43
N VAL A 406 8.62 -12.22 -15.18
CA VAL A 406 9.05 -11.08 -14.35
C VAL A 406 9.63 -11.58 -13.04
N LEU A 407 10.59 -10.87 -12.45
CA LEU A 407 11.22 -11.26 -11.17
C LEU A 407 10.17 -11.47 -10.06
N SER A 408 9.13 -10.63 -10.03
CA SER A 408 7.98 -10.72 -9.11
C SER A 408 7.11 -11.97 -9.29
N ALA A 409 7.17 -12.66 -10.45
CA ALA A 409 6.36 -13.84 -10.74
C ALA A 409 6.70 -15.05 -9.85
N LYS A 410 7.96 -15.16 -9.37
CA LYS A 410 8.34 -16.20 -8.39
C LYS A 410 7.56 -16.00 -7.08
N THR A 411 7.54 -14.77 -6.57
CA THR A 411 6.80 -14.41 -5.36
C THR A 411 5.30 -14.62 -5.54
N ALA A 412 4.71 -14.18 -6.66
CA ALA A 412 3.29 -14.35 -6.93
C ALA A 412 2.86 -15.82 -6.90
N ARG A 413 3.62 -16.73 -7.53
CA ARG A 413 3.35 -18.18 -7.48
C ARG A 413 3.38 -18.75 -6.07
N ILE A 414 4.34 -18.34 -5.25
CA ILE A 414 4.45 -18.79 -3.86
C ILE A 414 3.21 -18.32 -3.07
N LEU A 415 2.79 -17.06 -3.24
CA LEU A 415 1.60 -16.53 -2.55
C LEU A 415 0.32 -17.26 -2.96
N ILE A 416 0.13 -17.54 -4.26
CA ILE A 416 -1.03 -18.29 -4.76
C ILE A 416 -1.01 -19.73 -4.24
N LEU A 417 0.14 -20.41 -4.31
CA LEU A 417 0.26 -21.81 -3.87
C LEU A 417 0.03 -21.96 -2.36
N MET A 418 0.54 -21.01 -1.57
CA MET A 418 0.37 -20.99 -0.11
C MET A 418 -1.05 -20.62 0.31
N SER A 419 -1.75 -19.81 -0.49
CA SER A 419 -3.13 -19.39 -0.24
C SER A 419 -4.10 -20.58 -0.20
N VAL A 420 -3.91 -21.61 -1.06
CA VAL A 420 -4.81 -22.78 -1.11
C VAL A 420 -4.90 -23.53 0.22
N PRO A 421 -3.80 -24.06 0.81
CA PRO A 421 -3.87 -24.70 2.12
C PRO A 421 -4.24 -23.70 3.22
N GLY A 422 -3.83 -22.44 3.11
CA GLY A 422 -4.18 -21.37 4.05
C GLY A 422 -5.69 -21.16 4.20
N HIS A 423 -6.38 -20.85 3.09
CA HIS A 423 -7.83 -20.67 3.09
C HIS A 423 -8.57 -21.94 3.48
N THR A 424 -8.03 -23.12 3.16
CA THR A 424 -8.61 -24.40 3.61
C THR A 424 -8.59 -24.48 5.13
N VAL A 425 -7.47 -24.12 5.78
CA VAL A 425 -7.40 -24.06 7.25
C VAL A 425 -8.34 -22.98 7.78
N PHE A 426 -8.35 -21.79 7.19
CA PHE A 426 -9.13 -20.66 7.69
C PHE A 426 -10.63 -20.91 7.64
N VAL A 427 -11.15 -21.48 6.54
CA VAL A 427 -12.59 -21.77 6.41
C VAL A 427 -13.03 -22.84 7.42
N LEU A 428 -12.23 -23.88 7.63
CA LEU A 428 -12.53 -24.96 8.58
C LEU A 428 -12.49 -24.46 10.03
N VAL A 429 -11.45 -23.70 10.38
CA VAL A 429 -11.31 -23.14 11.73
C VAL A 429 -12.43 -22.14 12.02
N ALA A 430 -12.75 -21.26 11.07
CA ALA A 430 -13.83 -20.29 11.22
C ALA A 430 -15.19 -20.98 11.42
N ASP A 431 -15.49 -22.02 10.63
CA ASP A 431 -16.72 -22.81 10.75
C ASP A 431 -16.83 -23.49 12.12
N VAL A 432 -15.77 -24.20 12.55
CA VAL A 432 -15.75 -24.91 13.83
C VAL A 432 -15.94 -23.94 14.99
N ILE A 433 -15.27 -22.78 14.99
CA ILE A 433 -15.41 -21.80 16.07
C ILE A 433 -16.82 -21.18 16.06
N TYR A 434 -17.32 -20.80 14.88
CA TYR A 434 -18.64 -20.18 14.75
C TYR A 434 -19.77 -21.12 15.17
N ASN A 435 -19.62 -22.42 14.90
CA ASN A 435 -20.62 -23.45 15.21
C ASN A 435 -20.34 -24.24 16.50
N ARG A 436 -19.64 -23.61 17.47
CA ARG A 436 -19.39 -24.17 18.81
C ARG A 436 -18.77 -25.58 18.81
N GLY A 437 -17.88 -25.84 17.86
CA GLY A 437 -17.16 -27.11 17.73
C GLY A 437 -17.71 -28.06 16.66
N ALA A 438 -18.85 -27.75 16.04
CA ALA A 438 -19.42 -28.58 14.97
C ALA A 438 -18.87 -28.16 13.58
N LEU A 439 -18.51 -29.14 12.75
CA LEU A 439 -18.17 -28.90 11.35
C LEU A 439 -19.44 -28.93 10.50
N THR A 440 -19.84 -27.77 9.96
CA THR A 440 -21.06 -27.59 9.16
C THR A 440 -20.77 -27.28 7.69
N VAL A 441 -19.54 -26.84 7.36
CA VAL A 441 -19.16 -26.59 5.97
C VAL A 441 -19.21 -27.88 5.15
N THR A 442 -19.86 -27.79 3.99
CA THR A 442 -19.90 -28.88 3.02
C THR A 442 -18.69 -28.83 2.09
N PRO A 443 -18.29 -29.95 1.47
CA PRO A 443 -17.24 -29.94 0.45
C PRO A 443 -17.54 -29.00 -0.73
N SER A 444 -18.82 -28.86 -1.08
CA SER A 444 -19.30 -27.91 -2.11
C SER A 444 -19.07 -26.45 -1.68
N PHE A 445 -19.35 -26.11 -0.43
CA PHE A 445 -19.04 -24.79 0.13
C PHE A 445 -17.54 -24.50 0.09
N VAL A 446 -16.72 -25.43 0.61
CA VAL A 446 -15.26 -25.27 0.64
C VAL A 446 -14.69 -25.11 -0.77
N CYS A 447 -15.14 -25.92 -1.73
CA CYS A 447 -14.67 -25.82 -3.12
C CYS A 447 -15.03 -24.47 -3.76
N THR A 448 -16.27 -24.00 -3.56
CA THR A 448 -16.72 -22.70 -4.08
C THR A 448 -15.97 -21.54 -3.41
N TYR A 449 -15.83 -21.59 -2.09
CA TYR A 449 -15.07 -20.61 -1.29
C TYR A 449 -13.59 -20.54 -1.71
N LEU A 450 -12.94 -21.67 -1.92
CA LEU A 450 -11.55 -21.71 -2.41
C LEU A 450 -11.45 -21.13 -3.81
N THR A 451 -12.39 -21.45 -4.70
CA THR A 451 -12.40 -20.95 -6.08
C THR A 451 -12.47 -19.43 -6.12
N ILE A 452 -13.40 -18.82 -5.38
CA ILE A 452 -13.55 -17.36 -5.35
C ILE A 452 -12.37 -16.67 -4.64
N SER A 453 -11.82 -17.27 -3.58
CA SER A 453 -10.68 -16.71 -2.85
C SER A 453 -9.42 -16.70 -3.71
N ILE A 454 -9.15 -17.80 -4.43
CA ILE A 454 -8.01 -17.89 -5.35
C ILE A 454 -8.20 -16.92 -6.53
N LEU A 455 -9.41 -16.82 -7.08
CA LEU A 455 -9.72 -15.88 -8.16
C LEU A 455 -9.47 -14.43 -7.74
N GLN A 456 -9.93 -14.05 -6.54
CA GLN A 456 -9.67 -12.73 -5.96
C GLN A 456 -8.17 -12.46 -5.84
N ILE A 457 -7.39 -13.40 -5.30
CA ILE A 457 -5.94 -13.23 -5.10
C ILE A 457 -5.22 -13.11 -6.44
N ILE A 458 -5.56 -13.93 -7.44
CA ILE A 458 -4.99 -13.83 -8.79
C ILE A 458 -5.25 -12.44 -9.38
N MET A 459 -6.49 -11.94 -9.25
CA MET A 459 -6.87 -10.61 -9.74
C MET A 459 -6.11 -9.51 -9.00
N LEU A 460 -6.03 -9.56 -7.67
CA LEU A 460 -5.31 -8.58 -6.87
C LEU A 460 -3.82 -8.55 -7.20
N LEU A 461 -3.15 -9.71 -7.25
CA LEU A 461 -1.72 -9.78 -7.57
C LEU A 461 -1.42 -9.24 -8.97
N TYR A 462 -2.29 -9.51 -9.94
CA TYR A 462 -2.15 -8.96 -11.29
C TYR A 462 -2.31 -7.43 -11.31
N ILE A 463 -3.34 -6.92 -10.64
CA ILE A 463 -3.57 -5.47 -10.55
C ILE A 463 -2.44 -4.79 -9.77
N SER A 464 -1.89 -5.44 -8.74
CA SER A 464 -0.68 -4.99 -8.05
C SER A 464 0.47 -4.73 -9.03
N HIS A 465 0.78 -5.68 -9.92
CA HIS A 465 1.80 -5.50 -10.96
C HIS A 465 1.57 -4.22 -11.77
N LEU A 466 0.36 -4.02 -12.28
CA LEU A 466 0.01 -2.88 -13.12
C LEU A 466 0.10 -1.55 -12.36
N VAL A 467 -0.52 -1.48 -11.18
CA VAL A 467 -0.61 -0.24 -10.39
C VAL A 467 0.76 0.19 -9.88
N THR A 468 1.59 -0.73 -9.40
CA THR A 468 2.93 -0.40 -8.92
C THR A 468 3.80 0.19 -10.04
N HIS A 469 3.84 -0.45 -11.21
CA HIS A 469 4.61 0.07 -12.35
C HIS A 469 4.03 1.38 -12.92
N LEU A 470 2.71 1.56 -12.86
CA LEU A 470 2.03 2.78 -13.30
C LEU A 470 2.40 3.95 -12.39
N LEU A 471 2.30 3.76 -11.07
CA LEU A 471 2.67 4.77 -10.07
C LEU A 471 4.17 5.09 -10.16
N TRP A 472 5.01 4.08 -10.36
CA TRP A 472 6.44 4.28 -10.56
C TRP A 472 6.74 5.16 -11.77
N LYS A 473 6.04 4.93 -12.89
CA LYS A 473 6.13 5.77 -14.10
C LYS A 473 5.73 7.23 -13.83
N PHE A 474 4.76 7.45 -12.95
CA PHE A 474 4.34 8.78 -12.52
C PHE A 474 5.19 9.39 -11.40
N LYS A 475 6.31 8.77 -11.03
CA LYS A 475 7.19 9.20 -9.92
C LYS A 475 6.48 9.24 -8.56
N ILE A 476 5.43 8.43 -8.41
CA ILE A 476 4.72 8.26 -7.14
C ILE A 476 5.26 7.01 -6.46
N ASN A 477 5.62 7.13 -5.18
CA ASN A 477 6.06 5.97 -4.40
C ASN A 477 4.89 4.96 -4.30
N PRO A 478 5.05 3.73 -4.83
CA PRO A 478 3.99 2.73 -4.81
C PRO A 478 3.57 2.31 -3.41
N ASP A 479 4.45 2.35 -2.41
CA ASP A 479 4.10 1.96 -1.04
C ASP A 479 3.09 2.93 -0.41
N ASN A 480 3.15 4.22 -0.76
CA ASN A 480 2.22 5.23 -0.22
C ASN A 480 0.87 5.25 -0.96
N ALA A 481 0.80 4.72 -2.18
CA ALA A 481 -0.37 4.88 -3.04
C ALA A 481 -1.00 3.55 -3.50
N ALA A 482 -0.21 2.56 -3.92
CA ALA A 482 -0.71 1.29 -4.41
C ALA A 482 -1.38 0.46 -3.30
N ILE A 483 -0.78 0.45 -2.10
CA ILE A 483 -1.27 -0.32 -0.95
C ILE A 483 -2.71 0.08 -0.60
N PRO A 484 -3.05 1.39 -0.43
CA PRO A 484 -4.42 1.82 -0.21
C PRO A 484 -5.41 1.34 -1.28
N TYR A 485 -5.05 1.49 -2.56
CA TYR A 485 -5.93 1.09 -3.65
C TYR A 485 -6.20 -0.41 -3.68
N LEU A 486 -5.17 -1.24 -3.48
CA LEU A 486 -5.30 -2.69 -3.64
C LEU A 486 -5.91 -3.35 -2.42
N THR A 487 -5.71 -2.80 -1.23
CA THR A 487 -6.45 -3.25 -0.04
C THR A 487 -7.94 -2.95 -0.19
N ALA A 488 -8.29 -1.74 -0.60
CA ALA A 488 -9.69 -1.37 -0.82
C ALA A 488 -10.35 -2.14 -1.97
N LEU A 489 -9.62 -2.37 -3.05
CA LEU A 489 -10.08 -3.24 -4.13
C LEU A 489 -10.24 -4.68 -3.65
N GLY A 490 -9.38 -5.13 -2.73
CA GLY A 490 -9.50 -6.42 -2.06
C GLY A 490 -10.78 -6.56 -1.26
N ASP A 491 -11.17 -5.52 -0.52
CA ASP A 491 -12.44 -5.48 0.21
C ASP A 491 -13.64 -5.59 -0.73
N LEU A 492 -13.64 -4.80 -1.82
CA LEU A 492 -14.72 -4.79 -2.79
C LEU A 492 -14.85 -6.13 -3.54
N LEU A 493 -13.74 -6.63 -4.11
CA LEU A 493 -13.73 -7.87 -4.88
C LEU A 493 -14.03 -9.08 -3.98
N GLY A 494 -13.47 -9.11 -2.77
CA GLY A 494 -13.67 -10.19 -1.83
C GLY A 494 -15.13 -10.31 -1.38
N SER A 495 -15.73 -9.19 -0.95
CA SER A 495 -17.16 -9.15 -0.61
C SER A 495 -18.04 -9.52 -1.81
N SER A 496 -17.73 -9.00 -3.01
CA SER A 496 -18.50 -9.28 -4.23
C SER A 496 -18.47 -10.77 -4.59
N PHE A 497 -17.28 -11.37 -4.66
CA PHE A 497 -17.14 -12.77 -5.06
C PHE A 497 -17.67 -13.72 -4.00
N LEU A 498 -17.53 -13.37 -2.72
CA LEU A 498 -18.15 -14.14 -1.66
C LEU A 498 -19.68 -14.11 -1.77
N LEU A 499 -20.29 -12.95 -2.05
CA LEU A 499 -21.74 -12.86 -2.25
C LEU A 499 -22.20 -13.74 -3.41
N VAL A 500 -21.48 -13.69 -4.54
CA VAL A 500 -21.75 -14.55 -5.70
C VAL A 500 -21.63 -16.04 -5.33
N ALA A 501 -20.66 -16.42 -4.51
CA ALA A 501 -20.52 -17.81 -4.04
C ALA A 501 -21.71 -18.26 -3.20
N PHE A 502 -22.20 -17.41 -2.29
CA PHE A 502 -23.39 -17.70 -1.49
C PHE A 502 -24.66 -17.83 -2.36
N MET A 503 -24.86 -16.90 -3.30
CA MET A 503 -25.97 -16.96 -4.26
C MET A 503 -25.91 -18.22 -5.14
N PHE A 504 -24.71 -18.60 -5.60
CA PHE A 504 -24.51 -19.83 -6.37
C PHE A 504 -24.87 -21.07 -5.54
N LEU A 505 -24.39 -21.15 -4.30
CA LEU A 505 -24.65 -22.27 -3.39
C LEU A 505 -26.13 -22.40 -3.02
N GLU A 506 -26.82 -21.28 -2.86
CA GLU A 506 -28.28 -21.26 -2.69
C GLU A 506 -28.98 -21.79 -3.94
N ALA A 507 -28.60 -21.34 -5.13
CA ALA A 507 -29.19 -21.76 -6.40
C ALA A 507 -29.04 -23.28 -6.68
N VAL A 508 -27.93 -23.89 -6.24
CA VAL A 508 -27.71 -25.36 -6.36
C VAL A 508 -28.21 -26.16 -5.15
N GLY A 509 -28.88 -25.52 -4.18
CA GLY A 509 -29.44 -26.17 -2.99
C GLY A 509 -28.39 -26.67 -1.98
N GLN A 510 -27.16 -26.16 -2.05
CA GLN A 510 -26.03 -26.50 -1.17
C GLN A 510 -25.68 -25.34 -0.22
N GLN A 511 -26.70 -24.62 0.24
CA GLN A 511 -26.54 -23.47 1.12
C GLN A 511 -25.82 -23.83 2.42
N TYR A 512 -24.99 -22.92 2.92
CA TYR A 512 -24.35 -23.05 4.21
C TYR A 512 -25.38 -22.95 5.34
N ARG A 513 -25.36 -23.92 6.26
CA ARG A 513 -26.34 -24.04 7.35
C ARG A 513 -25.63 -24.11 8.70
N PRO A 514 -25.31 -22.96 9.30
CA PRO A 514 -24.68 -22.94 10.61
C PRO A 514 -25.67 -23.38 11.69
N VAL A 515 -25.13 -23.96 12.77
CA VAL A 515 -25.88 -24.49 13.92
C VAL A 515 -26.28 -23.39 14.93
N VAL A 516 -25.49 -22.30 14.99
CA VAL A 516 -25.61 -21.05 15.82
C VAL A 516 -26.21 -21.18 17.23
#